data_AF-R7C7G5-F1
#
_entry.id   AF-R7C7G5-F1
#
_cell.length_a   1.000
_cell.length_b   1.000
_cell.length_c   1.000
_cell.angle_alpha   90.00
_cell.angle_beta   90.00
_cell.angle_gamma   90.00
#
_symmetry.space_group_name_H-M   'P 1'
#
loop_
_entity.id
_entity.type
_entity.pdbx_description
1 polymer ?
#
loop_
_entity_poly.entity_id
_entity_poly.type
_entity_poly.pdbx_seq_one_letter_code
_entity_poly.pdbx_strand_id
1 'polypeptide(L)'
;MEHGKFSVSKIWHIAKMEYIKLIMDPRMILIVAALVFAYQFITVPLLQNAAMMGKPINVYEPFVALLNSNFMILLVPAVFLAIMSDYPRIDGNTLFVVQRAGKGNWFFGQILYAQMSILSYLLVVFVGMMVPVLWGGSFSAKWSPVVSEFAYSFPDYAQNTGSVSIPPEIYYHMSPAFAVFCGLLFVFLYLFLLSMILLLFATLGAKKAGVITGFLVIAAGICFCATSSRFKFLFPMANSLLGVHYTRYYREMVFPLSLSAYYFIGLLAVILFVAFIRCKKMNYNFDHEID
;
A
#
# COMPACT_ATOMS: atom_id res chain seq x y z
N MET A 1 -3.04 29.93 27.97
CA MET A 1 -2.25 28.77 27.49
C MET A 1 -1.78 29.12 26.09
N GLU A 2 -0.50 29.45 25.93
CA GLU A 2 0.07 29.86 24.64
C GLU A 2 -0.26 28.81 23.56
N HIS A 3 -0.87 29.26 22.47
CA HIS A 3 -0.96 28.48 21.25
C HIS A 3 0.48 28.12 20.83
N GLY A 4 0.90 26.88 21.11
CA GLY A 4 2.22 26.40 20.73
C GLY A 4 2.46 26.70 19.25
N LYS A 5 3.41 27.60 18.97
CA LYS A 5 3.75 28.02 17.61
C LYS A 5 3.93 26.77 16.73
N PHE A 6 3.36 26.83 15.53
CA PHE A 6 3.58 25.80 14.53
C PHE A 6 5.09 25.66 14.28
N SER A 7 5.62 24.46 14.43
CA SER A 7 7.06 24.24 14.36
C SER A 7 7.38 22.92 13.67
N VAL A 8 8.10 23.02 12.56
CA VAL A 8 8.54 21.86 11.75
C VAL A 8 9.42 20.92 12.57
N SER A 9 10.29 21.46 13.43
CA SER A 9 11.11 20.64 14.33
C SER A 9 10.26 19.80 15.29
N LYS A 10 9.21 20.39 15.89
CA LYS A 10 8.31 19.63 16.78
C LYS A 10 7.58 18.51 16.03
N ILE A 11 7.09 18.80 14.83
CA ILE A 11 6.44 17.82 13.94
C ILE A 11 7.37 16.65 13.65
N TRP A 12 8.62 16.94 13.26
CA TRP A 12 9.64 15.93 12.99
C TRP A 12 9.95 15.07 14.21
N HIS A 13 10.12 15.67 15.40
CA HIS A 13 10.40 14.91 16.62
C HIS A 13 9.26 13.98 17.02
N ILE A 14 8.00 14.43 16.89
CA ILE A 14 6.82 13.58 17.12
C ILE A 14 6.83 12.41 16.15
N ALA A 15 7.02 12.70 14.86
CA ALA A 15 6.99 11.68 13.82
C ALA A 15 8.12 10.65 13.99
N LYS A 16 9.34 11.11 14.31
CA LYS A 16 10.50 10.25 14.58
C LYS A 16 10.29 9.34 15.79
N MET A 17 9.72 9.87 16.87
CA MET A 17 9.45 9.10 18.08
C MET A 17 8.46 7.97 17.81
N GLU A 18 7.35 8.25 17.13
CA GLU A 18 6.38 7.22 16.75
C GLU A 18 6.98 6.21 15.76
N TYR A 19 7.82 6.68 14.83
CA TYR A 19 8.48 5.82 13.85
C TYR A 19 9.45 4.81 14.50
N ILE A 20 10.21 5.23 15.52
CA ILE A 20 11.07 4.32 16.28
C ILE A 20 10.23 3.26 17.01
N LYS A 21 9.11 3.65 17.61
CA LYS A 21 8.19 2.70 18.26
C LYS A 21 7.61 1.69 17.29
N LEU A 22 7.35 2.09 16.05
CA LEU A 22 6.87 1.20 14.99
C LEU A 22 7.92 0.14 14.62
N ILE A 23 9.18 0.54 14.42
CA ILE A 23 10.27 -0.39 14.08
C ILE A 23 10.47 -1.44 15.17
N MET A 24 10.32 -1.03 16.43
CA MET A 24 10.46 -1.92 17.59
C MET A 24 9.19 -2.75 17.86
N ASP A 25 8.13 -2.58 17.09
CA ASP A 25 6.87 -3.29 17.32
C ASP A 25 6.98 -4.77 16.91
N PRO A 26 6.54 -5.72 17.74
CA PRO A 26 6.58 -7.14 17.39
C PRO A 26 5.77 -7.48 16.13
N ARG A 27 4.76 -6.68 15.77
CA ARG A 27 3.97 -6.86 14.54
C ARG A 27 4.80 -6.70 13.27
N MET A 28 6.01 -6.16 13.33
CA MET A 28 6.91 -6.10 12.17
C MET A 28 7.24 -7.49 11.61
N ILE A 29 7.10 -8.56 12.41
CA ILE A 29 7.21 -9.95 11.94
C ILE A 29 6.20 -10.29 10.83
N LEU A 30 5.05 -9.60 10.77
CA LEU A 30 4.04 -9.79 9.74
C LEU A 30 4.58 -9.43 8.34
N ILE A 31 5.53 -8.51 8.23
CA ILE A 31 6.18 -8.18 6.95
C ILE A 31 6.98 -9.40 6.45
N VAL A 32 7.71 -10.06 7.35
CA VAL A 32 8.49 -11.25 7.00
C VAL A 32 7.57 -12.38 6.57
N ALA A 33 6.49 -12.63 7.32
CA ALA A 33 5.48 -13.63 6.95
C ALA A 33 4.85 -13.33 5.57
N ALA A 34 4.53 -12.07 5.30
CA ALA A 34 4.00 -11.63 4.02
C ALA A 34 5.00 -11.84 2.87
N LEU A 35 6.28 -11.55 3.10
CA LEU A 35 7.34 -11.78 2.09
C LEU A 35 7.53 -13.27 1.79
N VAL A 36 7.51 -14.14 2.80
CA VAL A 36 7.59 -15.60 2.59
C VAL A 36 6.38 -16.10 1.80
N PHE A 37 5.18 -15.60 2.11
CA PHE A 37 3.98 -15.92 1.36
C PHE A 37 4.06 -15.43 -0.09
N ALA A 38 4.45 -14.18 -0.32
CA ALA A 38 4.63 -13.63 -1.66
C ALA A 38 5.71 -14.38 -2.45
N TYR A 39 6.81 -14.79 -1.80
CA TYR A 39 7.84 -15.61 -2.40
C TYR A 39 7.29 -16.95 -2.88
N GLN A 40 6.56 -17.67 -2.03
CA GLN A 40 6.02 -18.99 -2.35
C GLN A 40 4.98 -18.95 -3.48
N PHE A 41 4.13 -17.93 -3.50
CA PHE A 41 3.01 -17.86 -4.45
C PHE A 41 3.31 -17.09 -5.73
N ILE A 42 4.35 -16.25 -5.76
CA ILE A 42 4.67 -15.42 -6.94
C ILE A 42 6.08 -15.74 -7.44
N THR A 43 7.08 -15.61 -6.59
CA THR A 43 8.47 -15.73 -7.01
C THR A 43 8.86 -17.16 -7.40
N VAL A 44 8.43 -18.17 -6.63
CA VAL A 44 8.71 -19.58 -6.94
C VAL A 44 8.11 -20.00 -8.29
N PRO A 45 6.81 -19.75 -8.58
CA PRO A 45 6.26 -20.08 -9.90
C PRO A 45 6.94 -19.33 -11.04
N LEU A 46 7.30 -18.05 -10.84
CA LEU A 46 8.07 -17.29 -11.84
C LEU A 46 9.43 -17.94 -12.13
N LEU A 47 10.17 -18.34 -11.09
CA LEU A 47 11.46 -19.03 -11.23
C LEU A 47 11.32 -20.40 -11.92
N GLN A 48 10.25 -21.14 -11.64
CA GLN A 48 9.95 -22.40 -12.33
C GLN A 48 9.69 -22.17 -13.82
N ASN A 49 8.90 -21.15 -14.17
CA ASN A 49 8.62 -20.80 -15.56
C ASN A 49 9.91 -20.40 -16.30
N ALA A 50 10.78 -19.65 -15.65
CA ALA A 50 12.09 -19.29 -16.20
C ALA A 50 13.00 -20.50 -16.43
N ALA A 51 13.01 -21.45 -15.49
CA ALA A 51 13.75 -22.70 -15.65
C ALA A 51 13.22 -23.54 -16.83
N MET A 52 11.89 -23.61 -17.01
CA MET A 52 11.26 -24.30 -18.14
C MET A 52 11.62 -23.69 -19.50
N MET A 53 11.69 -22.36 -19.59
CA MET A 53 12.09 -21.68 -20.83
C MET A 53 13.60 -21.55 -21.01
N GLY A 54 14.41 -21.81 -19.98
CA GLY A 54 15.85 -21.55 -19.99
C GLY A 54 16.22 -20.09 -20.21
N LYS A 55 15.32 -19.14 -19.88
CA LYS A 55 15.51 -17.69 -20.09
C LYS A 55 15.50 -16.94 -18.75
N PRO A 56 16.31 -15.88 -18.58
CA PRO A 56 16.36 -15.12 -17.33
C PRO A 56 15.12 -14.24 -17.13
N ILE A 57 14.74 -14.03 -15.87
CA ILE A 57 13.64 -13.15 -15.42
C ILE A 57 14.19 -11.72 -15.25
N ASN A 58 13.36 -10.70 -15.37
CA ASN A 58 13.75 -9.35 -14.96
C ASN A 58 13.53 -9.16 -13.45
N VAL A 59 14.48 -8.54 -12.77
CA VAL A 59 14.48 -8.42 -11.29
C VAL A 59 13.24 -7.68 -10.76
N TYR A 60 12.64 -6.79 -11.56
CA TYR A 60 11.45 -6.02 -11.19
C TYR A 60 10.12 -6.79 -11.31
N GLU A 61 10.11 -7.93 -12.01
CA GLU A 61 8.90 -8.66 -12.36
C GLU A 61 8.14 -9.24 -11.17
N PRO A 62 8.79 -9.86 -10.16
CA PRO A 62 8.09 -10.38 -8.99
C PRO A 62 7.34 -9.29 -8.21
N PHE A 63 7.92 -8.08 -8.13
CA PHE A 63 7.29 -6.96 -7.46
C PHE A 63 6.07 -6.44 -8.24
N VAL A 64 6.20 -6.28 -9.57
CA VAL A 64 5.06 -5.86 -10.39
C VAL A 64 3.96 -6.91 -10.39
N ALA A 65 4.32 -8.20 -10.38
CA ALA A 65 3.37 -9.31 -10.28
C ALA A 65 2.61 -9.27 -8.94
N LEU A 66 3.28 -8.97 -7.83
CA LEU A 66 2.63 -8.78 -6.52
C LEU A 66 1.59 -7.67 -6.55
N LEU A 67 1.94 -6.51 -7.12
CA LEU A 67 1.05 -5.36 -7.14
C LEU A 67 -0.12 -5.49 -8.11
N ASN A 68 -0.05 -6.39 -9.09
CA ASN A 68 -1.05 -6.50 -10.16
C ASN A 68 -1.80 -7.83 -10.18
N SER A 69 -1.50 -8.72 -9.25
CA SER A 69 -2.31 -9.91 -9.02
C SER A 69 -3.59 -9.52 -8.29
N ASN A 70 -4.74 -9.89 -8.86
CA ASN A 70 -6.08 -9.59 -8.30
C ASN A 70 -6.24 -10.07 -6.86
N PHE A 71 -5.58 -11.18 -6.49
CA PHE A 71 -5.65 -11.74 -5.14
C PHE A 71 -4.49 -11.27 -4.26
N MET A 72 -3.26 -11.25 -4.78
CA MET A 72 -2.07 -10.98 -3.95
C MET A 72 -1.89 -9.50 -3.62
N ILE A 73 -2.52 -8.58 -4.37
CA ILE A 73 -2.50 -7.17 -4.02
C ILE A 73 -3.14 -6.92 -2.64
N LEU A 74 -4.03 -7.79 -2.14
CA LEU A 74 -4.62 -7.68 -0.79
C LEU A 74 -3.55 -7.77 0.31
N LEU A 75 -2.51 -8.57 0.08
CA LEU A 75 -1.50 -8.86 1.08
C LEU A 75 -0.84 -7.57 1.58
N VAL A 76 -0.47 -6.69 0.66
CA VAL A 76 0.23 -5.43 0.94
C VAL A 76 -0.56 -4.48 1.87
N PRO A 77 -1.82 -4.07 1.57
CA PRO A 77 -2.63 -3.21 2.42
C PRO A 77 -3.13 -3.92 3.68
N ALA A 78 -3.43 -5.22 3.66
CA ALA A 78 -3.92 -5.93 4.84
C ALA A 78 -2.83 -6.05 5.91
N VAL A 79 -1.62 -6.43 5.51
CA VAL A 79 -0.45 -6.52 6.42
C VAL A 79 -0.09 -5.14 6.95
N PHE A 80 -0.08 -4.13 6.09
CA PHE A 80 0.16 -2.75 6.52
C PHE A 80 -0.88 -2.27 7.54
N LEU A 81 -2.17 -2.54 7.29
CA LEU A 81 -3.25 -2.16 8.22
C LEU A 81 -3.14 -2.89 9.55
N ALA A 82 -2.72 -4.17 9.55
CA ALA A 82 -2.50 -4.93 10.78
C ALA A 82 -1.33 -4.36 11.61
N ILE A 83 -0.24 -3.96 10.95
CA ILE A 83 0.91 -3.30 11.61
C ILE A 83 0.50 -1.92 12.16
N MET A 84 -0.28 -1.17 11.38
CA MET A 84 -0.74 0.18 11.73
C MET A 84 -2.07 0.18 12.49
N SER A 85 -2.55 -0.95 13.02
CA SER A 85 -3.87 -1.02 13.66
C SER A 85 -3.97 -0.12 14.90
N ASP A 86 -2.85 0.12 15.57
CA ASP A 86 -2.78 1.01 16.74
C ASP A 86 -2.47 2.45 16.38
N TYR A 87 -2.34 2.79 15.09
CA TYR A 87 -2.12 4.15 14.65
C TYR A 87 -3.41 4.98 14.65
N PRO A 88 -3.37 6.25 15.08
CA PRO A 88 -2.34 6.86 15.94
C PRO A 88 -2.39 6.28 17.35
N ARG A 89 -1.21 6.13 17.99
CA ARG A 89 -1.13 5.70 19.39
C ARG A 89 -1.56 6.84 20.29
N ILE A 90 -2.66 6.66 21.02
CA ILE A 90 -3.19 7.66 21.94
C ILE A 90 -3.06 7.10 23.35
N ASP A 91 -1.84 7.14 23.88
CA ASP A 91 -1.52 6.67 25.23
C ASP A 91 -1.43 7.87 26.18
N GLY A 92 -1.22 7.64 27.48
CA GLY A 92 -0.96 8.71 28.45
C GLY A 92 0.20 9.64 28.06
N ASN A 93 1.22 9.14 27.36
CA ASN A 93 2.31 9.96 26.82
C ASN A 93 1.83 10.94 25.72
N THR A 94 0.83 10.54 24.93
CA THR A 94 0.29 11.36 23.84
C THR A 94 -0.36 12.63 24.40
N LEU A 95 -0.98 12.58 25.57
CA LEU A 95 -1.50 13.77 26.26
C LEU A 95 -0.39 14.79 26.54
N PHE A 96 0.73 14.35 27.13
CA PHE A 96 1.86 15.22 27.42
C PHE A 96 2.48 15.81 26.15
N VAL A 97 2.57 15.02 25.09
CA VAL A 97 3.06 15.49 23.78
C VAL A 97 2.12 16.55 23.21
N VAL A 98 0.81 16.33 23.25
CA VAL A 98 -0.18 17.29 22.73
C VAL A 98 -0.22 18.57 23.55
N GLN A 99 -0.12 18.49 24.88
CA GLN A 99 -0.08 19.66 25.76
C GLN A 99 1.17 20.53 25.50
N ARG A 100 2.34 19.91 25.28
CA ARG A 100 3.61 20.63 25.04
C ARG A 100 3.81 21.11 23.60
N ALA A 101 3.42 20.29 22.64
CA ALA A 101 3.63 20.58 21.22
C ALA A 101 2.45 21.31 20.58
N GLY A 102 1.24 21.14 21.11
CA GLY A 102 -0.01 21.64 20.53
C GLY A 102 -0.66 20.65 19.57
N LYS A 103 -2.01 20.66 19.52
CA LYS A 103 -2.83 19.74 18.72
C LYS A 103 -2.47 19.73 17.22
N GLY A 104 -2.18 20.92 16.66
CA GLY A 104 -1.80 21.05 15.25
C GLY A 104 -0.47 20.37 14.93
N ASN A 105 0.56 20.64 15.73
CA ASN A 105 1.88 20.01 15.54
C ASN A 105 1.80 18.48 15.71
N TRP A 106 0.98 17.99 16.63
CA TRP A 106 0.72 16.56 16.75
C TRP A 106 0.06 15.98 15.49
N PHE A 107 -0.99 16.62 14.97
CA PHE A 107 -1.71 16.16 13.78
C PHE A 107 -0.78 16.03 12.55
N PHE A 108 0.00 17.08 12.26
CA PHE A 108 0.98 17.02 11.17
C PHE A 108 2.12 16.03 11.45
N GLY A 109 2.48 15.83 12.72
CA GLY A 109 3.43 14.79 13.15
C GLY A 109 2.92 13.39 12.82
N GLN A 110 1.63 13.11 13.05
CA GLN A 110 1.01 11.83 12.70
C GLN A 110 0.98 11.62 11.17
N ILE A 111 0.66 12.66 10.39
CA ILE A 111 0.69 12.58 8.92
C ILE A 111 2.10 12.24 8.42
N LEU A 112 3.13 12.93 8.92
CA LEU A 112 4.50 12.68 8.52
C LEU A 112 4.98 11.29 8.94
N TYR A 113 4.60 10.85 10.14
CA TYR A 113 4.84 9.48 10.60
C TYR A 113 4.23 8.45 9.67
N ALA A 114 2.98 8.64 9.24
CA ALA A 114 2.33 7.73 8.30
C ALA A 114 3.10 7.66 6.97
N GLN A 115 3.53 8.81 6.43
CA GLN A 115 4.33 8.84 5.20
C GLN A 115 5.66 8.10 5.33
N MET A 116 6.42 8.34 6.41
CA MET A 116 7.69 7.63 6.67
C MET A 116 7.48 6.11 6.83
N SER A 117 6.40 5.72 7.50
CA SER A 117 6.05 4.31 7.72
C SER A 117 5.71 3.60 6.41
N ILE A 118 4.92 4.25 5.55
CA ILE A 118 4.55 3.70 4.22
C ILE A 118 5.77 3.57 3.33
N LEU A 119 6.63 4.61 3.25
CA LEU A 119 7.83 4.56 2.42
C LEU A 119 8.76 3.42 2.84
N SER A 120 8.95 3.24 4.14
CA SER A 120 9.81 2.18 4.68
C SER A 120 9.22 0.80 4.45
N TYR A 121 7.91 0.65 4.63
CA TYR A 121 7.19 -0.60 4.34
C TYR A 121 7.30 -0.97 2.85
N LEU A 122 7.01 -0.04 1.95
CA LEU A 122 7.10 -0.28 0.51
C LEU A 122 8.53 -0.59 0.06
N LEU A 123 9.52 0.06 0.65
CA LEU A 123 10.93 -0.23 0.39
C LEU A 123 11.31 -1.65 0.81
N VAL A 124 10.88 -2.10 2.00
CA VAL A 124 11.12 -3.48 2.46
C VAL A 124 10.43 -4.49 1.56
N VAL A 125 9.18 -4.24 1.16
CA VAL A 125 8.45 -5.12 0.23
C VAL A 125 9.13 -5.16 -1.14
N PHE A 126 9.54 -4.01 -1.66
CA PHE A 126 10.23 -3.90 -2.95
C PHE A 126 11.55 -4.69 -2.95
N VAL A 127 12.42 -4.43 -1.97
CA VAL A 127 13.70 -5.13 -1.83
C VAL A 127 13.48 -6.62 -1.56
N GLY A 128 12.54 -6.97 -0.69
CA GLY A 128 12.22 -8.35 -0.34
C GLY A 128 11.77 -9.20 -1.52
N MET A 129 11.06 -8.61 -2.48
CA MET A 129 10.66 -9.29 -3.72
C MET A 129 11.81 -9.39 -4.75
N MET A 130 12.76 -8.45 -4.73
CA MET A 130 13.91 -8.45 -5.64
C MET A 130 14.99 -9.46 -5.23
N VAL A 131 15.30 -9.55 -3.93
CA VAL A 131 16.42 -10.34 -3.39
C VAL A 131 16.48 -11.77 -3.93
N PRO A 132 15.38 -12.55 -3.98
CA PRO A 132 15.44 -13.94 -4.42
C PRO A 132 15.73 -14.11 -5.92
N VAL A 133 15.54 -13.07 -6.73
CA VAL A 133 15.72 -13.12 -8.19
C VAL A 133 17.03 -12.47 -8.63
N LEU A 134 17.79 -11.84 -7.72
CA LEU A 134 19.07 -11.19 -8.06
C LEU A 134 20.10 -12.15 -8.67
N TRP A 135 20.12 -13.42 -8.24
CA TRP A 135 21.14 -14.38 -8.66
C TRP A 135 20.90 -14.99 -10.06
N GLY A 136 19.67 -14.90 -10.58
CA GLY A 136 19.29 -15.42 -11.89
C GLY A 136 18.57 -14.40 -12.78
N GLY A 137 18.53 -13.14 -12.34
CA GLY A 137 17.78 -12.06 -12.96
C GLY A 137 18.65 -11.16 -13.83
N SER A 138 18.06 -10.67 -14.90
CA SER A 138 18.66 -9.62 -15.75
C SER A 138 18.10 -8.25 -15.39
N PHE A 139 18.94 -7.21 -15.41
CA PHE A 139 18.47 -5.83 -15.34
C PHE A 139 18.19 -5.34 -16.75
N SER A 140 16.93 -5.42 -17.18
CA SER A 140 16.51 -4.97 -18.51
C SER A 140 15.43 -3.90 -18.44
N ALA A 141 15.45 -2.99 -19.41
CA ALA A 141 14.37 -2.03 -19.62
C ALA A 141 13.14 -2.65 -20.34
N LYS A 142 13.24 -3.92 -20.75
CA LYS A 142 12.18 -4.70 -21.38
C LYS A 142 11.70 -5.80 -20.43
N TRP A 143 10.46 -6.24 -20.65
CA TRP A 143 9.93 -7.45 -20.01
C TRP A 143 10.74 -8.67 -20.44
N SER A 144 10.90 -9.61 -19.53
CA SER A 144 11.53 -10.88 -19.82
C SER A 144 10.63 -11.69 -20.76
N PRO A 145 11.22 -12.50 -21.66
CA PRO A 145 10.46 -13.42 -22.48
C PRO A 145 9.67 -14.43 -21.63
N VAL A 146 10.07 -14.62 -20.37
CA VAL A 146 9.38 -15.49 -19.41
C VAL A 146 7.97 -14.98 -19.11
N VAL A 147 7.79 -13.66 -19.09
CA VAL A 147 6.48 -13.07 -18.83
C VAL A 147 5.66 -12.92 -20.11
N SER A 148 6.30 -12.58 -21.24
CA SER A 148 5.59 -12.26 -22.49
C SER A 148 5.30 -13.47 -23.38
N GLU A 149 6.13 -14.51 -23.37
CA GLU A 149 6.08 -15.62 -24.33
C GLU A 149 5.68 -16.97 -23.69
N PHE A 150 5.60 -17.06 -22.36
CA PHE A 150 5.32 -18.33 -21.67
C PHE A 150 3.96 -18.92 -22.01
N ALA A 151 2.90 -18.09 -21.98
CA ALA A 151 1.55 -18.55 -22.28
C ALA A 151 1.39 -19.02 -23.73
N TYR A 152 2.23 -18.51 -24.65
CA TYR A 152 2.27 -18.95 -26.04
C TYR A 152 3.10 -20.22 -26.24
N SER A 153 4.23 -20.32 -25.53
CA SER A 153 5.18 -21.44 -25.67
C SER A 153 4.72 -22.70 -24.93
N PHE A 154 3.93 -22.56 -23.86
CA PHE A 154 3.45 -23.65 -23.01
C PHE A 154 1.94 -23.53 -22.76
N PRO A 155 1.09 -23.78 -23.78
CA PRO A 155 -0.36 -23.61 -23.68
C PRO A 155 -1.00 -24.51 -22.60
N ASP A 156 -0.44 -25.70 -22.34
CA ASP A 156 -0.91 -26.64 -21.32
C ASP A 156 -0.69 -26.12 -19.88
N TYR A 157 0.29 -25.24 -19.68
CA TYR A 157 0.61 -24.63 -18.39
C TYR A 157 -0.04 -23.25 -18.21
N ALA A 158 -0.59 -22.66 -19.28
CA ALA A 158 -1.20 -21.33 -19.27
C ALA A 158 -2.51 -21.24 -18.46
N GLN A 159 -3.15 -22.39 -18.19
CA GLN A 159 -4.34 -22.49 -17.34
C GLN A 159 -4.02 -22.86 -15.89
N ASN A 160 -2.76 -23.18 -15.58
CA ASN A 160 -2.38 -23.66 -14.26
C ASN A 160 -2.28 -22.47 -13.29
N THR A 161 -2.76 -22.61 -12.06
CA THR A 161 -2.83 -21.51 -11.08
C THR A 161 -1.44 -20.96 -10.69
N GLY A 162 -0.37 -21.68 -11.06
CA GLY A 162 1.04 -21.27 -10.97
C GLY A 162 1.57 -20.48 -12.17
N SER A 163 0.82 -20.32 -13.27
CA SER A 163 1.14 -19.32 -14.29
C SER A 163 0.70 -17.94 -13.78
N VAL A 164 1.34 -17.46 -12.72
CA VAL A 164 1.22 -16.08 -12.25
C VAL A 164 1.96 -15.21 -13.26
N SER A 165 1.36 -15.07 -14.44
CA SER A 165 1.82 -14.18 -15.49
C SER A 165 1.33 -12.79 -15.12
N ILE A 166 2.26 -11.85 -15.11
CA ILE A 166 1.94 -10.42 -15.07
C ILE A 166 0.86 -10.20 -16.16
N PRO A 167 -0.27 -9.56 -15.80
CA PRO A 167 -1.38 -9.41 -16.73
C PRO A 167 -0.90 -8.79 -18.06
N PRO A 168 -1.33 -9.32 -19.23
CA PRO A 168 -0.96 -8.79 -20.55
C PRO A 168 -1.21 -7.30 -20.73
N GLU A 169 -2.19 -6.78 -20.00
CA GLU A 169 -2.52 -5.36 -19.86
C GLU A 169 -1.32 -4.49 -19.48
N ILE A 170 -0.31 -5.05 -18.79
CA ILE A 170 0.84 -4.31 -18.29
C ILE A 170 2.01 -4.42 -19.26
N TYR A 171 2.35 -5.64 -19.70
CA TYR A 171 3.55 -5.80 -20.51
C TYR A 171 3.40 -5.25 -21.94
N TYR A 172 2.17 -5.15 -22.49
CA TYR A 172 1.93 -4.52 -23.79
C TYR A 172 1.89 -2.99 -23.76
N HIS A 173 1.72 -2.37 -22.58
CA HIS A 173 1.40 -0.94 -22.49
C HIS A 173 2.40 -0.10 -21.73
N MET A 174 3.26 -0.71 -20.90
CA MET A 174 4.26 0.02 -20.11
C MET A 174 5.59 -0.73 -20.02
N SER A 175 6.68 0.02 -19.80
CA SER A 175 7.98 -0.57 -19.46
C SER A 175 8.01 -1.03 -18.00
N PRO A 176 8.84 -2.02 -17.63
CA PRO A 176 8.93 -2.51 -16.25
C PRO A 176 9.23 -1.41 -15.23
N ALA A 177 10.18 -0.51 -15.55
CA ALA A 177 10.55 0.59 -14.65
C ALA A 177 9.39 1.58 -14.43
N PHE A 178 8.62 1.88 -15.49
CA PHE A 178 7.44 2.74 -15.39
C PHE A 178 6.32 2.07 -14.59
N ALA A 179 6.13 0.76 -14.78
CA ALA A 179 5.16 -0.03 -14.01
C ALA A 179 5.48 -0.03 -12.51
N VAL A 180 6.76 -0.18 -12.15
CA VAL A 180 7.21 -0.08 -10.75
C VAL A 180 6.93 1.30 -10.17
N PHE A 181 7.27 2.36 -10.90
CA PHE A 181 7.07 3.73 -10.42
C PHE A 181 5.58 4.04 -10.21
N CYS A 182 4.74 3.77 -11.21
CA CYS A 182 3.30 4.01 -11.09
C CYS A 182 2.66 3.13 -10.01
N GLY A 183 3.06 1.85 -9.93
CA GLY A 183 2.56 0.92 -8.92
C GLY A 183 2.91 1.37 -7.50
N LEU A 184 4.17 1.76 -7.27
CA LEU A 184 4.60 2.33 -6.00
C LEU A 184 3.82 3.59 -5.64
N LEU A 185 3.62 4.50 -6.60
CA LEU A 185 2.90 5.75 -6.38
C LEU A 185 1.43 5.50 -5.97
N PHE A 186 0.70 4.66 -6.70
CA PHE A 186 -0.71 4.42 -6.37
C PHE A 186 -0.89 3.58 -5.12
N VAL A 187 -0.03 2.59 -4.87
CA VAL A 187 -0.06 1.83 -3.62
C VAL A 187 0.29 2.75 -2.44
N PHE A 188 1.27 3.64 -2.60
CA PHE A 188 1.57 4.67 -1.59
C PHE A 188 0.34 5.53 -1.28
N LEU A 189 -0.35 6.06 -2.30
CA LEU A 189 -1.57 6.85 -2.11
C LEU A 189 -2.67 6.06 -1.43
N TYR A 190 -2.80 4.77 -1.75
CA TYR A 190 -3.78 3.89 -1.14
C TYR A 190 -3.49 3.60 0.34
N LEU A 191 -2.26 3.24 0.69
CA LEU A 191 -1.85 3.03 2.09
C LEU A 191 -1.94 4.32 2.90
N PHE A 192 -1.64 5.46 2.27
CA PHE A 192 -1.81 6.77 2.87
C PHE A 192 -3.28 7.07 3.14
N LEU A 193 -4.17 6.73 2.20
CA LEU A 193 -5.61 6.84 2.40
C LEU A 193 -6.09 6.02 3.60
N LEU A 194 -5.69 4.75 3.70
CA LEU A 194 -6.03 3.88 4.84
C LEU A 194 -5.53 4.48 6.16
N SER A 195 -4.30 5.02 6.17
CA SER A 195 -3.75 5.70 7.34
C SER A 195 -4.56 6.94 7.72
N MET A 196 -5.01 7.73 6.74
CA MET A 196 -5.83 8.92 7.02
C MET A 196 -7.22 8.56 7.54
N ILE A 197 -7.80 7.43 7.09
CA ILE A 197 -9.05 6.88 7.66
C ILE A 197 -8.84 6.53 9.14
N LEU A 198 -7.77 5.81 9.49
CA LEU A 198 -7.43 5.50 10.89
C LEU A 198 -7.29 6.78 11.73
N LEU A 199 -6.56 7.77 11.22
CA LEU A 199 -6.38 9.06 11.89
C LEU A 199 -7.71 9.79 12.10
N LEU A 200 -8.60 9.80 11.11
CA LEU A 200 -9.92 10.42 11.23
C LEU A 200 -10.74 9.76 12.35
N PHE A 201 -10.87 8.43 12.35
CA PHE A 201 -11.64 7.73 13.38
C PHE A 201 -11.03 7.84 14.78
N ALA A 202 -9.70 7.92 14.86
CA ALA A 202 -9.02 8.22 16.10
C ALA A 202 -9.35 9.63 16.62
N THR A 203 -9.39 10.65 15.75
CA THR A 203 -9.84 12.00 16.14
C THR A 203 -11.32 12.08 16.52
N LEU A 204 -12.12 11.07 16.15
CA LEU A 204 -13.51 10.92 16.53
C LEU A 204 -13.70 10.15 17.86
N GLY A 205 -12.63 9.62 18.46
CA GLY A 205 -12.70 8.77 19.65
C GLY A 205 -13.16 7.34 19.38
N ALA A 206 -13.32 6.95 18.11
CA ALA A 206 -13.83 5.64 17.69
C ALA A 206 -12.73 4.80 17.00
N LYS A 207 -11.57 4.64 17.66
CA LYS A 207 -10.38 3.99 17.08
C LYS A 207 -10.67 2.58 16.54
N LYS A 208 -11.42 1.77 17.30
CA LYS A 208 -11.84 0.41 16.88
C LYS A 208 -12.65 0.43 15.58
N ALA A 209 -13.53 1.42 15.41
CA ALA A 209 -14.33 1.57 14.19
C ALA A 209 -13.47 1.98 12.98
N GLY A 210 -12.38 2.71 13.19
CA GLY A 210 -11.42 3.04 12.14
C GLY A 210 -10.74 1.82 11.55
N VAL A 211 -10.28 0.89 12.40
CA VAL A 211 -9.66 -0.37 11.96
C VAL A 211 -10.65 -1.23 11.18
N ILE A 212 -11.88 -1.37 11.69
CA ILE A 212 -12.96 -2.11 11.02
C ILE A 212 -13.26 -1.48 9.66
N THR A 213 -13.36 -0.16 9.58
CA THR A 213 -13.60 0.56 8.31
C THR A 213 -12.47 0.34 7.32
N GLY A 214 -11.21 0.33 7.77
CA GLY A 214 -10.06 0.00 6.94
C GLY A 214 -10.16 -1.39 6.32
N PHE A 215 -10.48 -2.42 7.12
CA PHE A 215 -10.68 -3.78 6.62
C PHE A 215 -11.88 -3.89 5.68
N LEU A 216 -12.97 -3.18 5.94
CA LEU A 216 -14.15 -3.15 5.06
C LEU A 216 -13.84 -2.50 3.71
N VAL A 217 -13.07 -1.41 3.68
CA VAL A 217 -12.63 -0.75 2.44
C VAL A 217 -11.79 -1.71 1.59
N ILE A 218 -10.89 -2.45 2.25
CA ILE A 218 -10.08 -3.49 1.60
C ILE A 218 -10.97 -4.62 1.05
N ALA A 219 -11.87 -5.18 1.86
CA ALA A 219 -12.74 -6.29 1.49
C ALA A 219 -13.71 -5.93 0.35
N ALA A 220 -14.31 -4.74 0.41
CA ALA A 220 -15.15 -4.22 -0.67
C ALA A 220 -14.35 -4.06 -1.96
N GLY A 221 -13.12 -3.55 -1.88
CA GLY A 221 -12.22 -3.42 -3.04
C GLY A 221 -12.05 -4.73 -3.81
N ILE A 222 -11.86 -5.85 -3.12
CA ILE A 222 -11.71 -7.18 -3.74
C ILE A 222 -13.01 -7.61 -4.42
N CYS A 223 -14.13 -7.51 -3.71
CA CYS A 223 -15.43 -7.94 -4.20
C CYS A 223 -15.78 -7.23 -5.53
N PHE A 224 -15.52 -5.93 -5.60
CA PHE A 224 -15.78 -5.15 -6.81
C PHE A 224 -14.75 -5.39 -7.92
N CYS A 225 -13.48 -5.66 -7.59
CA CYS A 225 -12.48 -6.07 -8.59
C CYS A 225 -12.82 -7.43 -9.21
N ALA A 226 -13.32 -8.38 -8.41
CA ALA A 226 -13.74 -9.70 -8.90
C ALA A 226 -14.96 -9.63 -9.85
N THR A 227 -15.86 -8.67 -9.62
CA THR A 227 -17.12 -8.55 -10.38
C THR A 227 -16.94 -7.87 -11.76
N SER A 228 -15.72 -7.45 -12.13
CA SER A 228 -15.38 -6.85 -13.45
C SER A 228 -16.24 -5.66 -13.90
N SER A 229 -17.05 -5.07 -13.01
CA SER A 229 -17.94 -3.96 -13.31
C SER A 229 -17.20 -2.62 -13.38
N ARG A 230 -17.74 -1.65 -14.15
CA ARG A 230 -17.22 -0.27 -14.20
C ARG A 230 -17.21 0.43 -12.83
N PHE A 231 -18.03 -0.04 -11.89
CA PHE A 231 -18.07 0.46 -10.51
C PHE A 231 -16.83 0.13 -9.67
N LYS A 232 -15.92 -0.72 -10.15
CA LYS A 232 -14.66 -1.05 -9.45
C LYS A 232 -13.84 0.19 -9.10
N PHE A 233 -13.80 1.20 -9.99
CA PHE A 233 -13.05 2.45 -9.79
C PHE A 233 -13.60 3.38 -8.70
N LEU A 234 -14.76 3.07 -8.11
CA LEU A 234 -15.22 3.78 -6.91
C LEU A 234 -14.38 3.42 -5.69
N PHE A 235 -13.73 2.26 -5.69
CA PHE A 235 -12.92 1.78 -4.58
C PHE A 235 -11.43 2.09 -4.78
N PRO A 236 -10.72 2.47 -3.71
CA PRO A 236 -9.30 2.81 -3.79
C PRO A 236 -8.41 1.69 -4.36
N MET A 237 -8.77 0.43 -4.12
CA MET A 237 -8.01 -0.75 -4.57
C MET A 237 -7.99 -0.91 -6.10
N ALA A 238 -9.11 -0.64 -6.79
CA ALA A 238 -9.13 -0.74 -8.25
C ALA A 238 -8.30 0.38 -8.92
N ASN A 239 -8.19 1.53 -8.26
CA ASN A 239 -7.37 2.66 -8.71
C ASN A 239 -5.87 2.46 -8.45
N SER A 240 -5.49 1.48 -7.63
CA SER A 240 -4.07 1.12 -7.42
C SER A 240 -3.59 -0.04 -8.28
N LEU A 241 -4.51 -0.79 -8.89
CA LEU A 241 -4.23 -1.88 -9.82
C LEU A 241 -3.98 -1.34 -11.25
N LEU A 242 -2.72 -1.27 -11.67
CA LEU A 242 -2.38 -0.79 -13.01
C LEU A 242 -3.01 -1.64 -14.11
N GLY A 243 -3.08 -2.96 -13.94
CA GLY A 243 -3.70 -3.86 -14.90
C GLY A 243 -5.18 -3.59 -15.17
N VAL A 244 -5.90 -2.99 -14.21
CA VAL A 244 -7.35 -2.73 -14.32
C VAL A 244 -7.66 -1.49 -15.18
N HIS A 245 -6.66 -0.62 -15.40
CA HIS A 245 -6.76 0.60 -16.19
C HIS A 245 -6.72 0.38 -17.71
N TYR A 246 -6.22 -0.77 -18.16
CA TYR A 246 -6.01 -1.07 -19.58
C TYR A 246 -6.91 -2.21 -20.05
N THR A 247 -7.23 -2.22 -21.34
CA THR A 247 -7.86 -3.40 -21.95
C THR A 247 -6.82 -4.46 -22.29
N ARG A 248 -7.25 -5.73 -22.38
CA ARG A 248 -6.37 -6.90 -22.56
C ARG A 248 -5.57 -6.91 -23.87
N TYR A 249 -6.06 -6.24 -24.91
CA TYR A 249 -5.49 -6.31 -26.27
C TYR A 249 -5.29 -4.95 -26.95
N TYR A 250 -6.11 -3.95 -26.62
CA TYR A 250 -6.01 -2.61 -27.23
C TYR A 250 -5.36 -1.63 -26.25
N ARG A 251 -4.57 -0.69 -26.78
CA ARG A 251 -3.95 0.42 -26.02
C ARG A 251 -4.96 1.49 -25.59
N GLU A 252 -6.20 1.08 -25.37
CA GLU A 252 -7.26 1.92 -24.83
C GLU A 252 -7.25 1.82 -23.31
N MET A 253 -7.14 2.97 -22.64
CA MET A 253 -7.29 3.05 -21.20
C MET A 253 -8.77 3.12 -20.86
N VAL A 254 -9.28 2.11 -20.15
CA VAL A 254 -10.67 2.11 -19.63
C VAL A 254 -10.84 3.25 -18.62
N PHE A 255 -9.79 3.54 -17.86
CA PHE A 255 -9.73 4.67 -16.96
C PHE A 255 -8.31 5.25 -16.96
N PRO A 256 -8.11 6.52 -17.34
CA PRO A 256 -6.78 7.11 -17.39
C PRO A 256 -6.18 7.24 -15.98
N LEU A 257 -4.88 6.97 -15.88
CA LEU A 257 -4.10 7.02 -14.63
C LEU A 257 -4.18 8.41 -13.94
N SER A 258 -4.31 9.48 -14.74
CA SER A 258 -4.48 10.84 -14.22
C SER A 258 -5.78 11.01 -13.42
N LEU A 259 -6.90 10.43 -13.87
CA LEU A 259 -8.16 10.48 -13.13
C LEU A 259 -8.07 9.72 -11.81
N SER A 260 -7.32 8.62 -11.74
CA SER A 260 -7.06 7.91 -10.48
C SER A 260 -6.23 8.75 -9.51
N ALA A 261 -5.24 9.49 -10.02
CA ALA A 261 -4.48 10.43 -9.21
C ALA A 261 -5.39 11.54 -8.65
N TYR A 262 -6.26 12.13 -9.48
CA TYR A 262 -7.23 13.13 -9.02
C TYR A 262 -8.23 12.57 -8.00
N TYR A 263 -8.67 11.32 -8.18
CA TYR A 263 -9.52 10.62 -7.22
C TYR A 263 -8.85 10.52 -5.85
N PHE A 264 -7.60 10.05 -5.78
CA PHE A 264 -6.87 9.95 -4.52
C PHE A 264 -6.62 11.32 -3.89
N ILE A 265 -6.22 12.32 -4.68
CA ILE A 265 -5.98 13.68 -4.19
C ILE A 265 -7.27 14.27 -3.60
N GLY A 266 -8.39 14.15 -4.31
CA GLY A 266 -9.68 14.65 -3.84
C GLY A 266 -10.13 13.98 -2.54
N LEU A 267 -10.04 12.64 -2.48
CA LEU A 267 -10.46 11.88 -1.31
C LEU A 267 -9.56 12.18 -0.09
N LEU A 268 -8.25 12.26 -0.30
CA LEU A 268 -7.29 12.64 0.75
C LEU A 268 -7.53 14.06 1.25
N ALA A 269 -7.78 15.02 0.35
CA ALA A 269 -8.07 16.41 0.71
C ALA A 269 -9.31 16.50 1.61
N VAL A 270 -10.39 15.79 1.25
CA VAL A 270 -11.63 15.76 2.05
C VAL A 270 -11.37 15.15 3.43
N ILE A 271 -10.75 13.97 3.50
CA ILE A 271 -10.47 13.31 4.79
C ILE A 271 -9.56 14.17 5.66
N LEU A 272 -8.49 14.72 5.11
CA LEU A 272 -7.55 15.57 5.85
C LEU A 272 -8.24 16.83 6.39
N PHE A 273 -9.10 17.45 5.58
CA PHE A 273 -9.85 18.63 5.99
C PHE A 273 -10.80 18.32 7.17
N VAL A 274 -11.57 17.23 7.08
CA VAL A 274 -12.47 16.79 8.16
C VAL A 274 -11.67 16.40 9.41
N ALA A 275 -10.60 15.62 9.26
CA ALA A 275 -9.74 15.19 10.35
C ALA A 275 -9.08 16.38 11.06
N PHE A 276 -8.67 17.41 10.32
CA PHE A 276 -8.10 18.64 10.89
C PHE A 276 -9.11 19.42 11.73
N ILE A 277 -10.34 19.59 11.23
CA ILE A 277 -11.43 20.25 11.98
C ILE A 277 -11.73 19.48 13.27
N ARG A 278 -11.81 18.16 13.20
CA ARG A 278 -12.08 17.30 14.37
C ARG A 278 -10.91 17.31 15.35
N CYS A 279 -9.67 17.31 14.88
CA CYS A 279 -8.49 17.38 15.73
C CYS A 279 -8.47 18.66 16.59
N LYS A 280 -8.97 19.79 16.08
CA LYS A 280 -9.11 21.02 16.89
C LYS A 280 -10.12 20.86 18.03
N LYS A 281 -11.21 20.14 17.78
CA LYS A 281 -12.33 19.90 18.72
C LYS A 281 -12.10 18.73 19.69
N MET A 282 -11.03 17.96 19.52
CA MET A 282 -10.74 16.79 20.35
C MET A 282 -10.37 17.21 21.78
N ASN A 283 -11.11 16.73 22.77
CA ASN A 283 -10.73 16.81 24.18
C ASN A 283 -10.01 15.51 24.55
N TYR A 284 -8.78 15.61 25.04
CA TYR A 284 -7.97 14.48 25.47
C TYR A 284 -8.26 14.15 26.95
N ASN A 285 -9.54 14.08 27.34
CA ASN A 285 -9.92 13.62 28.68
C ASN A 285 -9.97 12.09 28.66
N PHE A 286 -8.97 11.47 29.28
CA PHE A 286 -8.96 10.05 29.58
C PHE A 286 -9.57 9.83 30.96
N ASP A 287 -10.87 10.08 31.10
CA ASP A 287 -11.61 9.78 32.34
C ASP A 287 -12.26 8.38 32.30
N HIS A 288 -11.98 7.55 31.29
CA HIS A 288 -12.71 6.29 31.05
C HIS A 288 -11.87 5.05 30.73
N GLU A 289 -10.57 5.02 31.04
CA GLU A 289 -9.77 3.77 30.98
C GLU A 289 -9.22 3.34 32.36
N ILE A 290 -9.89 3.76 33.43
CA ILE A 290 -9.77 3.11 34.75
C ILE A 290 -11.14 2.49 35.01
N ASP A 291 -11.37 1.30 34.46
CA ASP A 291 -12.28 0.26 34.98
C ASP A 291 -12.01 -1.05 34.22
#